data_AF-A0A8S2Z902-F1
#
_entry.id   AF-A0A8S2Z902-F1
#
_cell.length_a   1.000
_cell.length_b   1.000
_cell.length_c   1.000
_cell.angle_alpha   90.00
_cell.angle_beta   90.00
_cell.angle_gamma   90.00
#
_symmetry.space_group_name_H-M   'P 1'
#
loop_
_entity.id
_entity.type
_entity.pdbx_description
1 polymer ?
#
loop_
_entity_poly.entity_id
_entity_poly.type
_entity_poly.pdbx_seq_one_letter_code
_entity_poly.pdbx_strand_id
1 'polypeptide(L)'
;MYCSCKIDPTTCGALVGVYDYIGTPLTIPNFRIGCYVIEATFSSTFECFYDQTCFNSFNKLIYSNSNARFNATPMIWSQNTSRYLPTTKIQTIIEQLMIERWNDEISFESYFNE
;
A
#
# COMPACT_ATOMS: atom_id res chain seq x y z
N MET A 1 5.58 14.40 -17.09
CA MET A 1 4.19 13.93 -17.27
C MET A 1 3.31 14.81 -16.40
N TYR A 2 2.48 15.67 -17.00
CA TYR A 2 1.65 16.61 -16.23
C TYR A 2 0.42 15.88 -15.74
N CYS A 3 0.30 15.74 -14.43
CA CYS A 3 -0.80 15.02 -13.82
C CYS A 3 -1.99 15.99 -13.67
N SER A 4 -3.04 15.80 -14.47
CA SER A 4 -4.23 16.65 -14.45
C SER A 4 -5.50 15.81 -14.45
N CYS A 5 -5.98 15.47 -13.25
CA CYS A 5 -7.23 14.76 -13.03
C CYS A 5 -8.47 15.54 -13.52
N LYS A 6 -8.31 16.84 -13.83
CA LYS A 6 -9.35 17.70 -14.39
C LYS A 6 -9.47 17.58 -15.91
N ILE A 7 -8.41 17.17 -16.61
CA ILE A 7 -8.36 17.10 -18.07
C ILE A 7 -8.60 15.67 -18.55
N ASP A 8 -8.08 14.66 -17.84
CA ASP A 8 -8.33 13.25 -18.15
C ASP A 8 -8.46 12.40 -16.86
N PRO A 9 -9.67 11.93 -16.52
CA PRO A 9 -9.91 11.08 -15.35
C PRO A 9 -9.13 9.76 -15.37
N THR A 10 -8.77 9.25 -16.55
CA THR A 10 -8.03 7.98 -16.70
C THR A 10 -6.54 8.11 -16.40
N THR A 11 -6.01 9.34 -16.44
CA THR A 11 -4.59 9.64 -16.13
C THR A 11 -4.33 9.90 -14.64
N CYS A 12 -5.39 9.97 -13.83
CA CYS A 12 -5.27 10.28 -12.40
C CYS A 12 -4.70 9.11 -11.57
N GLY A 13 -4.75 7.88 -12.10
CA GLY A 13 -4.18 6.70 -11.44
C GLY A 13 -3.98 5.50 -12.36
N ALA A 14 -2.76 5.25 -12.81
CA ALA A 14 -2.40 4.11 -13.65
C ALA A 14 -1.66 3.04 -12.83
N LEU A 15 -1.56 1.81 -13.36
CA LEU A 15 -0.59 0.85 -12.84
C LEU A 15 0.83 1.40 -13.10
N VAL A 16 1.73 1.20 -12.15
CA VAL A 16 3.11 1.62 -12.35
C VAL A 16 3.77 0.78 -13.44
N GLY A 17 4.53 1.43 -14.32
CA GLY A 17 5.50 0.76 -15.17
C GLY A 17 6.87 0.86 -14.51
N VAL A 18 7.36 -0.25 -13.98
CA VAL A 18 8.72 -0.31 -13.42
C VAL A 18 9.61 -1.06 -14.40
N TYR A 19 10.84 -0.61 -14.58
CA TYR A 19 11.79 -1.22 -15.50
C TYR A 19 13.07 -1.58 -14.74
N ASP A 20 13.70 -2.69 -15.12
CA ASP A 20 15.04 -3.00 -14.63
C ASP A 20 16.12 -2.12 -15.29
N TYR A 21 17.38 -2.33 -14.92
CA TYR A 21 18.52 -1.60 -15.48
C TYR A 21 18.79 -1.89 -16.96
N ILE A 22 18.19 -2.94 -17.53
CA ILE A 22 18.29 -3.34 -18.94
C ILE A 22 17.09 -2.79 -19.74
N GLY A 23 16.07 -2.25 -19.06
CA GLY A 23 14.84 -1.73 -19.65
C GLY A 23 13.71 -2.77 -19.79
N THR A 24 13.81 -3.93 -19.13
CA THR A 24 12.74 -4.93 -19.14
C THR A 24 11.60 -4.52 -18.19
N PRO A 25 10.33 -4.61 -18.60
CA PRO A 25 9.20 -4.21 -17.76
C PRO A 25 9.00 -5.22 -16.63
N LEU A 26 9.10 -4.74 -15.41
CA LEU A 26 8.73 -5.46 -14.22
C LEU A 26 7.27 -5.19 -13.87
N THR A 27 6.48 -6.25 -13.82
CA THR A 27 5.08 -6.16 -13.41
C THR A 27 4.97 -6.27 -11.89
N ILE A 28 4.46 -5.22 -11.25
CA ILE A 28 4.14 -5.22 -9.82
C ILE A 28 2.61 -5.20 -9.71
N PRO A 29 1.99 -6.23 -9.11
CA PRO A 29 0.55 -6.37 -9.07
C PRO A 29 -0.07 -5.23 -8.25
N ASN A 30 -1.07 -4.58 -8.84
CA ASN A 30 -1.90 -3.56 -8.20
C ASN A 30 -1.12 -2.45 -7.47
N PHE A 31 0.08 -2.12 -7.95
CA PHE A 31 0.85 -0.97 -7.50
C PHE A 31 0.62 0.17 -8.48
N ARG A 32 0.14 1.30 -7.97
CA ARG A 32 -0.36 2.41 -8.79
C ARG A 32 0.55 3.62 -8.68
N ILE A 33 0.58 4.39 -9.75
CA ILE A 33 1.12 5.74 -9.80
C ILE A 33 -0.02 6.72 -10.01
N GLY A 34 0.05 7.86 -9.35
CA GLY A 34 -0.97 8.91 -9.41
C GLY A 34 -0.32 10.27 -9.19
N CYS A 35 -1.14 11.32 -9.23
CA CYS A 35 -0.65 12.69 -9.09
C CYS A 35 -0.07 12.96 -7.71
N TYR A 36 -0.69 12.38 -6.69
CA TYR A 36 -0.17 12.40 -5.33
C TYR A 36 0.26 11.01 -4.90
N VAL A 37 1.43 10.93 -4.27
CA VAL A 37 1.99 9.67 -3.73
C VAL A 37 1.01 9.01 -2.78
N ILE A 38 0.29 9.79 -1.97
CA ILE A 38 -0.67 9.27 -1.00
C ILE A 38 -1.90 8.63 -1.68
N GLU A 39 -2.46 9.26 -2.72
CA GLU A 39 -3.59 8.72 -3.47
C GLU A 39 -3.21 7.45 -4.24
N ALA A 40 -2.02 7.47 -4.85
CA ALA A 40 -1.44 6.30 -5.52
C ALA A 40 -1.24 5.14 -4.52
N THR A 41 -0.73 5.46 -3.32
CA THR A 41 -0.54 4.48 -2.25
C THR A 41 -1.88 3.92 -1.77
N PHE A 42 -2.86 4.76 -1.47
CA PHE A 42 -4.19 4.36 -0.99
C PHE A 42 -4.93 3.47 -1.98
N SER A 43 -4.80 3.76 -3.28
CA SER A 43 -5.39 2.97 -4.35
C SER A 43 -4.62 1.69 -4.69
N SER A 44 -3.41 1.52 -4.16
CA SER A 44 -2.58 0.31 -4.32
C SER A 44 -2.93 -0.78 -3.31
N THR A 45 -2.32 -1.96 -3.48
CA THR A 45 -2.41 -3.09 -2.54
C THR A 45 -1.00 -3.55 -2.13
N PHE A 46 -0.92 -4.37 -1.08
CA PHE A 46 0.35 -4.97 -0.63
C PHE A 46 0.61 -6.36 -1.21
N GLU A 47 -0.08 -6.75 -2.28
CA GLU A 47 -0.04 -8.10 -2.86
C GLU A 47 1.40 -8.60 -3.11
N CYS A 48 2.26 -7.75 -3.69
CA CYS A 48 3.66 -8.07 -3.97
C CYS A 48 4.50 -8.41 -2.73
N PHE A 49 4.12 -7.91 -1.55
CA PHE A 49 4.85 -8.16 -0.31
C PHE A 49 4.66 -9.59 0.21
N TYR A 50 3.65 -10.30 -0.28
CA TYR A 50 3.35 -11.69 0.07
C TYR A 50 3.85 -12.69 -0.99
N ASP A 51 4.33 -12.21 -2.14
CA ASP A 51 4.82 -13.06 -3.24
C ASP A 51 6.34 -12.96 -3.37
N GLN A 52 7.03 -14.10 -3.27
CA GLN A 52 8.50 -14.14 -3.31
C GLN A 52 9.07 -13.62 -4.64
N THR A 53 8.42 -13.91 -5.77
CA THR A 53 8.91 -13.53 -7.10
C THR A 53 8.82 -12.03 -7.29
N CYS A 54 7.69 -11.44 -6.89
CA CYS A 54 7.46 -10.02 -6.94
C CYS A 54 8.38 -9.27 -5.96
N PHE A 55 8.49 -9.75 -4.73
CA PHE A 55 9.37 -9.18 -3.71
C PHE A 55 10.85 -9.19 -4.12
N ASN A 56 11.32 -10.28 -4.73
CA ASN A 56 12.68 -10.36 -5.28
C ASN A 56 12.95 -9.27 -6.32
N SER A 57 11.91 -8.85 -7.03
CA SER A 57 12.03 -7.82 -8.05
C SER A 57 12.17 -6.43 -7.44
N PHE A 58 11.47 -6.13 -6.34
CA PHE A 58 11.73 -4.94 -5.52
C PHE A 58 13.15 -4.92 -4.97
N ASN A 59 13.63 -6.03 -4.41
CA ASN A 59 15.00 -6.15 -3.93
C ASN A 59 15.99 -5.76 -5.03
N LYS A 60 15.88 -6.37 -6.23
CA LYS A 60 16.75 -6.05 -7.37
C LYS A 60 16.77 -4.55 -7.70
N LEU A 61 15.61 -3.90 -7.70
CA LEU A 61 15.51 -2.47 -7.99
C LEU A 61 16.21 -1.61 -6.93
N ILE A 62 16.02 -1.92 -5.65
CA ILE A 62 16.67 -1.22 -4.54
C ILE A 62 18.19 -1.40 -4.61
N TYR A 63 18.67 -2.62 -4.82
CA TYR A 63 20.09 -2.92 -4.99
C TYR A 63 20.72 -2.24 -6.22
N SER A 64 19.96 -2.12 -7.32
CA SER A 64 20.47 -1.49 -8.55
C SER A 64 20.60 0.04 -8.43
N ASN A 65 19.72 0.68 -7.65
CA ASN A 65 19.67 2.14 -7.52
C ASN A 65 20.34 2.66 -6.24
N SER A 66 20.63 1.79 -5.28
CA SER A 66 21.26 2.15 -4.01
C SER A 66 22.23 1.05 -3.58
N ASN A 67 23.38 1.44 -3.02
CA ASN A 67 24.28 0.49 -2.34
C ASN A 67 23.67 -0.03 -1.02
N ALA A 68 22.40 0.27 -0.72
CA ALA A 68 21.72 -0.17 0.47
C ALA A 68 21.35 -1.65 0.34
N ARG A 69 21.84 -2.46 1.29
CA ARG A 69 21.43 -3.86 1.38
C ARG A 69 20.08 -3.94 2.07
N PHE A 70 19.01 -4.07 1.27
CA PHE A 70 17.69 -4.38 1.80
C PHE A 70 17.62 -5.90 2.02
N ASN A 71 17.90 -6.34 3.25
CA ASN A 71 17.73 -7.73 3.68
C ASN A 71 16.37 -7.87 4.33
N ALA A 72 15.34 -7.97 3.50
CA ALA A 72 13.99 -8.18 3.95
C ALA A 72 13.45 -9.50 3.39
N THR A 73 12.51 -10.09 4.12
CA THR A 73 11.82 -11.32 3.75
C THR A 73 10.38 -10.99 3.37
N PRO A 74 9.79 -11.68 2.37
CA PRO A 74 8.38 -11.53 2.09
C PRO A 74 7.53 -11.85 3.32
N MET A 75 6.37 -11.23 3.40
CA MET A 75 5.37 -11.50 4.41
C MET A 75 4.67 -12.83 4.14
N ILE A 76 4.20 -13.50 5.19
CA ILE A 76 3.45 -14.74 5.07
C ILE A 76 1.98 -14.43 5.32
N TRP A 77 1.14 -14.64 4.30
CA TRP A 77 -0.30 -14.54 4.46
C TRP A 77 -0.87 -15.89 4.90
N SER A 78 -1.80 -15.85 5.86
CA SER A 78 -2.54 -17.02 6.31
C SER A 78 -3.95 -16.63 6.70
N GLN A 79 -4.92 -17.44 6.32
CA GLN A 79 -6.33 -17.25 6.65
C GLN A 79 -6.59 -17.16 8.16
N ASN A 80 -5.75 -17.80 8.98
CA ASN A 80 -5.96 -17.89 10.41
C ASN A 80 -5.39 -16.70 11.20
N THR A 81 -4.42 -15.98 10.64
CA THR A 81 -3.68 -14.92 11.36
C THR A 81 -3.78 -13.56 10.70
N SER A 82 -4.10 -13.50 9.41
CA SER A 82 -4.15 -12.25 8.64
C SER A 82 -5.57 -11.69 8.61
N ARG A 83 -5.74 -10.46 9.07
CA ARG A 83 -7.04 -9.74 9.05
C ARG A 83 -7.48 -9.34 7.64
N TYR A 84 -6.52 -9.06 6.75
CA TYR A 84 -6.77 -8.57 5.40
C TYR A 84 -6.22 -9.54 4.36
N LEU A 85 -6.82 -9.52 3.17
CA LEU A 85 -6.29 -10.23 2.01
C LEU A 85 -5.11 -9.41 1.43
N PRO A 86 -4.14 -10.06 0.77
CA PRO A 86 -3.07 -9.33 0.07
C PRO A 86 -3.59 -8.32 -0.97
N THR A 87 -4.77 -8.59 -1.53
CA THR A 87 -5.48 -7.75 -2.51
C THR A 87 -6.32 -6.63 -1.89
N THR A 88 -6.40 -6.54 -0.55
CA THR A 88 -7.07 -5.44 0.12
C THR A 88 -6.33 -4.13 -0.16
N LYS A 89 -7.08 -3.07 -0.50
CA LYS A 89 -6.52 -1.73 -0.72
C LYS A 89 -5.88 -1.20 0.55
N ILE A 90 -4.74 -0.52 0.39
CA ILE A 90 -4.03 0.11 1.49
C ILE A 90 -4.91 1.15 2.19
N GLN A 91 -5.76 1.86 1.45
CA GLN A 91 -6.76 2.78 2.01
C GLN A 91 -7.61 2.12 3.09
N THR A 92 -8.21 0.96 2.80
CA THR A 92 -9.07 0.24 3.74
C THR A 92 -8.30 -0.19 4.99
N ILE A 93 -7.04 -0.61 4.83
CA ILE A 93 -6.18 -0.99 5.95
C ILE A 93 -5.93 0.23 6.84
N ILE A 94 -5.58 1.38 6.26
CA ILE A 94 -5.28 2.62 6.99
C ILE A 94 -6.53 3.17 7.68
N GLU A 95 -7.68 3.24 7.01
CA GLU A 95 -8.95 3.69 7.60
C GLU A 95 -9.33 2.85 8.83
N GLN A 96 -9.07 1.55 8.79
CA GLN A 96 -9.33 0.63 9.89
C GLN A 96 -8.23 0.60 10.97
N LEU A 97 -7.07 1.21 10.71
CA LEU A 97 -6.03 1.47 11.71
C LEU A 97 -6.28 2.79 12.43
N MET A 98 -6.79 3.80 11.72
CA MET A 98 -7.07 5.15 12.20
C MET A 98 -8.41 5.24 12.94
N ILE A 99 -8.82 4.19 13.66
CA ILE A 99 -10.07 4.20 14.43
C ILE A 99 -9.93 5.17 15.62
N GLU A 100 -10.23 6.44 15.40
CA GLU A 100 -10.73 7.33 16.44
C GLU A 100 -12.22 7.03 16.65
N ARG A 101 -12.54 5.94 17.34
CA ARG A 101 -13.86 5.80 17.95
C ARG A 101 -13.89 6.76 19.13
N TRP A 102 -14.32 7.99 18.89
CA TRP A 102 -14.95 8.78 19.94
C TRP A 102 -16.22 8.03 20.32
N ASN A 103 -16.15 7.26 21.40
CA ASN A 103 -17.34 6.69 21.99
C ASN A 103 -18.06 7.86 22.65
N ASP A 104 -19.04 8.47 21.98
CA ASP A 104 -19.79 9.62 22.51
C ASP A 104 -20.65 9.23 23.74
N GLU A 105 -20.80 7.92 24.01
CA GLU A 105 -21.53 7.37 25.15
C GLU A 105 -20.60 7.02 26.33
N ILE A 106 -19.73 7.94 26.75
CA ILE A 106 -19.13 7.83 28.09
C ILE A 106 -20.19 8.32 29.08
N SER A 107 -20.96 7.39 29.66
CA SER A 107 -21.84 7.69 30.80
C SER A 107 -20.99 7.97 32.04
N PHE A 108 -21.09 9.19 32.56
CA PHE A 108 -20.51 9.60 33.85
C PHE A 108 -21.50 9.42 35.01
N GLU A 109 -22.65 8.76 34.81
CA GLU A 109 -23.62 8.53 35.91
C GLU A 109 -22.98 7.80 37.10
N SER A 110 -21.98 6.96 36.86
CA SER A 110 -21.22 6.29 37.93
C SER A 110 -20.25 7.21 38.68
N TYR A 111 -19.84 8.35 38.08
CA TYR A 111 -18.92 9.31 38.68
C TYR A 111 -19.63 10.32 39.60
N PHE A 112 -20.90 10.62 39.32
CA PHE A 112 -21.70 11.59 40.08
C PHE A 112 -22.58 10.96 41.18
N ASN A 113 -22.48 9.65 41.41
CA ASN A 113 -23.22 8.92 42.44
C ASN A 113 -22.36 8.53 43.66
N GLU A 114 -21.22 9.19 43.87
CA GLU A 114 -20.50 9.26 45.17
C GLU A 114 -20.69 10.63 45.82
#